data_AF-A0A7J8VJV3-F1
#
_entry.id   AF-A0A7J8VJV3-F1
#
_cell.length_a   1.000
_cell.length_b   1.000
_cell.length_c   1.000
_cell.angle_alpha   90.00
_cell.angle_beta   90.00
_cell.angle_gamma   90.00
#
_symmetry.space_group_name_H-M   'P 1'
#
loop_
_entity.id
_entity.type
_entity.pdbx_description
1 polymer ?
#
loop_
_entity_poly.entity_id
_entity_poly.type
_entity_poly.pdbx_seq_one_letter_code
_entity_poly.pdbx_strand_id
1 'polypeptide(L)'
;MVRPSPPTPLVPIVTPPKGDPVKGIRKMGAKEFLGDKGHDLTMVEQWLSQVCRVIKELKCTSKDSLLCVISLLEGEAYQWWETLTNVTLEEMIDWESFLEKFRERAKRLLVALMADPTAPPNPTLTKDDNCLKYTCDAGFFSNPHPSDTPNLDEEDSNSPPTFDSDDCDSDCDSTHFTDLSAGLRVFSDSILRMELAGMEMVKAMEASRCEAEKRRAESEAELTRMMLRTQSQIASFVAGDADTRKRKRGAEDEPRDSSVR
;
A
#
# COMPACT_ATOMS: atom_id res chain seq x y z
N MET A 1 -14.32 -54.58 60.57
CA MET A 1 -13.52 -53.36 60.74
C MET A 1 -13.00 -52.96 59.36
N VAL A 2 -13.55 -51.92 58.75
CA VAL A 2 -13.06 -51.38 57.45
C VAL A 2 -12.28 -50.11 57.78
N ARG A 3 -11.01 -50.06 57.38
CA ARG A 3 -10.13 -48.91 57.63
C ARG A 3 -10.45 -47.80 56.61
N PRO A 4 -10.65 -46.53 57.02
CA PRO A 4 -10.87 -45.45 56.06
C PRO A 4 -9.57 -45.13 55.30
N SER A 5 -9.67 -44.92 53.99
CA SER A 5 -8.55 -44.49 53.14
C SER A 5 -8.08 -43.06 53.48
N PRO A 6 -6.78 -42.74 53.29
CA PRO A 6 -6.26 -41.41 53.56
C PRO A 6 -6.78 -40.39 52.52
N PRO A 7 -6.98 -39.11 52.93
CA PRO A 7 -7.44 -38.08 52.01
C PRO A 7 -6.34 -37.73 51.00
N THR A 8 -6.71 -37.73 49.73
CA THR A 8 -5.88 -37.31 48.58
C THR A 8 -5.42 -35.86 48.75
N PRO A 9 -4.17 -35.50 48.39
CA PRO A 9 -3.73 -34.10 48.39
C PRO A 9 -4.55 -33.30 47.38
N LEU A 10 -5.27 -32.29 47.85
CA LEU A 10 -5.92 -31.31 46.99
C LEU A 10 -4.83 -30.48 46.31
N VAL A 11 -4.56 -30.76 45.04
CA VAL A 11 -3.83 -29.85 44.15
C VAL A 11 -4.52 -28.48 44.20
N PRO A 12 -3.78 -27.36 44.31
CA PRO A 12 -4.37 -26.03 44.23
C PRO A 12 -5.05 -25.90 42.87
N ILE A 13 -6.39 -25.90 42.87
CA ILE A 13 -7.17 -25.49 41.72
C ILE A 13 -6.83 -24.01 41.53
N VAL A 14 -5.98 -23.72 40.55
CA VAL A 14 -5.83 -22.37 40.01
C VAL A 14 -7.18 -22.05 39.38
N THR A 15 -8.08 -21.50 40.19
CA THR A 15 -9.34 -20.94 39.73
C THR A 15 -8.99 -19.89 38.68
N PRO A 16 -9.53 -19.97 37.45
CA PRO A 16 -9.39 -18.87 36.50
C PRO A 16 -9.96 -17.61 37.17
N PRO A 17 -9.34 -16.44 36.96
CA PRO A 17 -9.83 -15.21 37.56
C PRO A 17 -11.26 -14.98 37.05
N LYS A 18 -12.26 -15.24 37.91
CA LYS A 18 -13.66 -14.84 37.72
C LYS A 18 -13.77 -13.32 37.91
N GLY A 19 -13.04 -12.58 37.09
CA GLY A 19 -13.12 -11.14 36.98
C GLY A 19 -13.30 -10.79 35.52
N ASP A 20 -14.02 -9.69 35.27
CA ASP A 20 -14.13 -9.07 33.95
C ASP A 20 -12.75 -9.07 33.25
N PRO A 21 -12.60 -9.73 32.08
CA PRO A 21 -11.35 -9.79 31.32
C PRO A 21 -10.70 -8.42 31.11
N VAL A 22 -11.52 -7.38 30.90
CA VAL A 22 -11.08 -5.98 30.75
C VAL A 22 -10.49 -5.42 32.05
N LYS A 23 -11.03 -5.83 33.19
CA LYS A 23 -10.47 -5.47 34.50
C LYS A 23 -9.20 -6.27 34.80
N GLY A 24 -9.12 -7.51 34.31
CA GLY A 24 -7.96 -8.39 34.42
C GLY A 24 -6.74 -7.86 33.66
N ILE A 25 -6.93 -7.41 32.41
CA ILE A 25 -5.83 -6.98 31.55
C ILE A 25 -5.10 -5.74 32.10
N ARG A 26 -5.85 -4.76 32.63
CA ARG A 26 -5.29 -3.58 33.31
C ARG A 26 -4.56 -3.95 34.61
N LYS A 27 -5.08 -4.92 35.36
CA LYS A 27 -4.46 -5.40 36.61
C LYS A 27 -3.14 -6.16 36.37
N MET A 28 -2.99 -6.80 35.20
CA MET A 28 -1.78 -7.51 34.80
C MET A 28 -0.75 -6.61 34.09
N GLY A 29 -0.95 -5.29 34.13
CA GLY A 29 0.02 -4.30 33.65
C GLY A 29 0.05 -4.11 32.14
N ALA A 30 -1.02 -4.49 31.41
CA ALA A 30 -1.16 -4.05 30.04
C ALA A 30 -1.41 -2.53 30.02
N LYS A 31 -0.54 -1.79 29.30
CA LYS A 31 -0.60 -0.34 29.19
C LYS A 31 -1.52 0.07 28.03
N GLU A 32 -2.16 1.23 28.14
CA GLU A 32 -2.95 1.83 27.04
C GLU A 32 -2.06 2.15 25.83
N PHE A 33 -2.64 2.08 24.63
CA PHE A 33 -1.98 2.35 23.36
C PHE A 33 -2.64 3.52 22.63
N LEU A 34 -1.92 4.65 22.56
CA LEU A 34 -2.43 5.92 22.07
C LEU A 34 -2.41 6.06 20.53
N GLY A 35 -1.60 5.25 19.84
CA GLY A 35 -1.52 5.23 18.38
C GLY A 35 -0.90 6.46 17.70
N ASP A 36 -0.21 7.34 18.44
CA ASP A 36 0.40 8.57 17.90
C ASP A 36 1.57 8.26 16.92
N LYS A 37 1.77 9.18 15.95
CA LYS A 37 2.75 9.17 14.86
C LYS A 37 4.22 9.10 15.31
N GLY A 38 4.49 9.17 16.61
CA GLY A 38 5.82 9.02 17.20
C GLY A 38 6.19 7.61 17.67
N HIS A 39 5.28 6.62 17.61
CA HIS A 39 5.58 5.25 18.07
C HIS A 39 6.23 4.43 16.95
N ASP A 40 7.46 3.99 17.18
CA ASP A 40 8.18 3.08 16.28
C ASP A 40 7.44 1.73 16.17
N LEU A 41 7.55 1.06 15.01
CA LEU A 41 6.93 -0.25 14.74
C LEU A 41 7.27 -1.26 15.84
N THR A 42 8.49 -1.18 16.38
CA THR A 42 8.95 -2.01 17.50
C THR A 42 8.12 -1.79 18.77
N MET A 43 7.69 -0.57 19.07
CA MET A 43 6.84 -0.28 20.24
C MET A 43 5.44 -0.89 20.08
N VAL A 44 4.90 -0.84 18.85
CA VAL A 44 3.61 -1.46 18.52
C VAL A 44 3.68 -2.98 18.66
N GLU A 45 4.75 -3.61 18.17
CA GLU A 45 4.95 -5.06 18.29
C GLU A 45 5.18 -5.50 19.74
N GLN A 46 5.95 -4.74 20.51
CA GLN A 46 6.15 -5.01 21.94
C GLN A 46 4.84 -4.92 22.72
N TRP A 47 4.04 -3.90 22.44
CA TRP A 47 2.72 -3.75 23.05
C TRP A 47 1.78 -4.91 22.68
N LEU A 48 1.69 -5.26 21.40
CA LEU A 48 0.89 -6.41 20.94
C LEU A 48 1.34 -7.71 21.61
N SER A 49 2.65 -7.93 21.72
CA SER A 49 3.21 -9.14 22.34
C SER A 49 2.81 -9.23 23.83
N GLN A 50 2.91 -8.11 24.55
CA GLN A 50 2.48 -8.03 25.94
C GLN A 50 0.98 -8.27 26.11
N VAL A 51 0.15 -7.67 25.26
CA VAL A 51 -1.31 -7.85 25.27
C VAL A 51 -1.70 -9.29 24.94
N CYS A 52 -1.11 -9.89 23.91
CA CYS A 52 -1.32 -11.30 23.56
C CYS A 52 -0.93 -12.24 24.70
N ARG A 53 0.17 -11.96 25.41
CA ARG A 53 0.61 -12.75 26.57
C ARG A 53 -0.44 -12.71 27.69
N VAL A 54 -0.91 -11.52 28.03
CA VAL A 54 -1.91 -11.33 29.09
C VAL A 54 -3.24 -11.98 28.73
N ILE A 55 -3.68 -11.85 27.47
CA ILE A 55 -4.89 -12.50 26.96
C ILE A 55 -4.80 -14.03 27.07
N LYS A 56 -3.66 -14.62 26.70
CA LYS A 56 -3.40 -16.06 26.86
C LYS A 56 -3.44 -16.50 28.32
N GLU A 57 -2.87 -15.69 29.21
CA GLU A 57 -2.83 -15.97 30.66
C GLU A 57 -4.23 -15.87 31.31
N LEU A 58 -5.07 -14.94 30.85
CA LEU A 58 -6.48 -14.82 31.26
C LEU A 58 -7.39 -15.89 30.65
N LYS A 59 -6.89 -16.68 29.68
CA LYS A 59 -7.67 -17.68 28.92
C LYS A 59 -8.92 -17.09 28.28
N CYS A 60 -8.81 -15.87 27.75
CA CYS A 60 -9.91 -15.20 27.08
C CYS A 60 -10.35 -15.96 25.82
N THR A 61 -11.65 -15.90 25.51
CA THR A 61 -12.16 -16.31 24.19
C THR A 61 -11.79 -15.26 23.14
N SER A 62 -11.91 -15.55 21.85
CA SER A 62 -11.61 -14.56 20.80
C SER A 62 -12.42 -13.27 20.96
N LYS A 63 -13.70 -13.40 21.33
CA LYS A 63 -14.59 -12.26 21.59
C LYS A 63 -14.16 -11.44 22.82
N ASP A 64 -13.82 -12.12 23.92
CA ASP A 64 -13.32 -11.42 25.12
C ASP A 64 -11.96 -10.75 24.87
N SER A 65 -11.13 -11.36 24.03
CA SER A 65 -9.81 -10.83 23.64
C SER A 65 -9.95 -9.51 22.88
N LEU A 66 -10.91 -9.43 21.95
CA LEU A 66 -11.24 -8.19 21.25
C LEU A 66 -11.69 -7.11 22.23
N LEU A 67 -12.65 -7.41 23.12
CA LEU A 67 -13.13 -6.46 24.12
C LEU A 67 -11.98 -5.95 25.02
N CYS A 68 -11.07 -6.84 25.43
CA CYS A 68 -9.89 -6.49 26.19
C CYS A 68 -9.00 -5.52 25.42
N VAL A 69 -8.73 -5.78 24.14
CA VAL A 69 -7.84 -4.92 23.36
C VAL A 69 -8.48 -3.59 23.02
N ILE A 70 -9.75 -3.58 22.62
CA ILE A 70 -10.50 -2.35 22.35
C ILE A 70 -10.46 -1.45 23.59
N SER A 71 -10.59 -2.02 24.79
CA SER A 71 -10.51 -1.27 26.04
C SER A 71 -9.13 -0.69 26.38
N LEU A 72 -8.08 -1.13 25.68
CA LEU A 72 -6.70 -0.61 25.80
C LEU A 72 -6.33 0.35 24.68
N LEU A 73 -7.13 0.44 23.61
CA LEU A 73 -6.91 1.40 22.54
C LEU A 73 -7.38 2.78 23.01
N GLU A 74 -6.52 3.77 22.82
CA GLU A 74 -6.84 5.17 23.08
C GLU A 74 -6.40 6.04 21.89
N GLY A 75 -6.83 7.30 21.89
CA GLY A 75 -6.40 8.29 20.91
C GLY A 75 -6.64 7.87 19.45
N GLU A 76 -5.60 7.97 18.62
CA GLU A 76 -5.66 7.67 17.19
C GLU A 76 -5.93 6.18 16.92
N ALA A 77 -5.50 5.29 17.82
CA ALA A 77 -5.73 3.85 17.66
C ALA A 77 -7.20 3.49 17.86
N TYR A 78 -7.87 4.12 18.83
CA TYR A 78 -9.30 3.93 19.06
C TYR A 78 -10.14 4.50 17.91
N GLN A 79 -9.80 5.70 17.44
CA GLN A 79 -10.48 6.33 16.28
C GLN A 79 -10.36 5.50 15.00
N TRP A 80 -9.19 4.89 14.78
CA TRP A 80 -9.01 3.93 13.68
C TRP A 80 -9.90 2.70 13.84
N TRP A 81 -9.98 2.13 15.04
CA TRP A 81 -10.84 0.99 15.32
C TRP A 81 -12.31 1.30 15.02
N GLU A 82 -12.82 2.43 15.52
CA GLU A 82 -14.19 2.89 15.25
C GLU A 82 -14.47 3.08 13.74
N THR A 83 -13.51 3.65 13.01
CA THR A 83 -13.61 3.77 11.54
C THR A 83 -13.64 2.40 10.86
N LEU A 84 -12.84 1.45 11.33
CA LEU A 84 -12.77 0.11 10.76
C LEU A 84 -14.08 -0.67 11.00
N THR A 85 -14.67 -0.54 12.19
CA THR A 85 -15.97 -1.12 12.54
C THR A 85 -17.14 -0.48 11.78
N ASN A 86 -17.04 0.80 11.43
CA ASN A 86 -18.04 1.47 10.60
C ASN A 86 -18.00 1.02 9.12
N VAL A 87 -16.83 0.66 8.61
CA VAL A 87 -16.65 0.19 7.23
C VAL A 87 -16.84 -1.33 7.11
N THR A 88 -16.54 -2.07 8.18
CA THR A 88 -16.57 -3.53 8.22
C THR A 88 -17.53 -3.95 9.33
N LEU A 89 -18.62 -4.66 9.00
CA LEU A 89 -19.62 -5.12 9.98
C LEU A 89 -18.96 -5.70 11.23
N GLU A 90 -19.28 -5.12 12.40
CA GLU A 90 -18.73 -5.44 13.72
C GLU A 90 -18.79 -6.94 14.05
N GLU A 91 -19.78 -7.66 13.52
CA GLU A 91 -19.95 -9.11 13.72
C GLU A 91 -18.92 -9.98 13.00
N MET A 92 -18.16 -9.44 12.03
CA MET A 92 -17.26 -10.25 11.19
C MET A 92 -15.79 -10.18 11.63
N ILE A 93 -15.44 -9.32 12.57
CA ILE A 93 -14.04 -9.14 12.99
C ILE A 93 -13.73 -10.10 14.13
N ASP A 94 -13.08 -11.22 13.82
CA ASP A 94 -12.49 -12.11 14.82
C ASP A 94 -11.13 -11.59 15.31
N TRP A 95 -10.63 -12.13 16.43
CA TRP A 95 -9.34 -11.78 17.04
C TRP A 95 -8.17 -11.82 16.05
N GLU A 96 -8.13 -12.83 15.17
CA GLU A 96 -7.07 -12.96 14.17
C GLU A 96 -7.15 -11.86 13.09
N SER A 97 -8.37 -11.55 12.63
CA SER A 97 -8.64 -10.47 11.68
C SER A 97 -8.21 -9.11 12.25
N PHE A 98 -8.52 -8.86 13.53
CA PHE A 98 -8.04 -7.67 14.23
C PHE A 98 -6.50 -7.56 14.19
N LEU A 99 -5.78 -8.63 14.55
CA LEU A 99 -4.32 -8.63 14.58
C LEU A 99 -3.72 -8.35 13.19
N GLU A 100 -4.31 -8.93 12.14
CA GLU A 100 -3.87 -8.70 10.76
C GLU A 100 -4.05 -7.23 10.36
N LYS A 101 -5.25 -6.68 10.54
CA LYS A 101 -5.56 -5.29 10.20
C LYS A 101 -4.73 -4.30 11.00
N PHE A 102 -4.50 -4.59 12.28
CA PHE A 102 -3.69 -3.74 13.14
C PHE A 102 -2.21 -3.75 12.73
N ARG A 103 -1.65 -4.91 12.36
CA ARG A 103 -0.28 -5.01 11.81
C ARG A 103 -0.17 -4.30 10.46
N GLU A 104 -1.18 -4.44 9.61
CA GLU A 104 -1.22 -3.74 8.31
C GLU A 104 -1.25 -2.22 8.51
N ARG A 105 -2.05 -1.73 9.45
CA ARG A 105 -2.09 -0.31 9.85
C ARG A 105 -0.73 0.18 10.34
N ALA A 106 -0.05 -0.58 11.19
CA ALA A 106 1.27 -0.24 11.70
C ALA A 106 2.33 -0.18 10.58
N LYS A 107 2.30 -1.14 9.64
CA LYS A 107 3.17 -1.14 8.45
C LYS A 107 2.92 0.06 7.54
N ARG A 108 1.66 0.40 7.27
CA ARG A 108 1.30 1.59 6.48
C ARG A 108 1.81 2.87 7.12
N LEU A 109 1.74 2.94 8.44
CA LEU A 109 2.19 4.09 9.22
C LEU A 109 3.71 4.25 9.10
N LEU A 110 4.46 3.15 9.15
CA LEU A 110 5.89 3.13 8.89
C LEU A 110 6.21 3.60 7.46
N VAL A 111 5.51 3.08 6.44
CA VAL A 111 5.71 3.52 5.04
C VAL A 111 5.41 5.01 4.86
N ALA A 112 4.38 5.54 5.52
CA ALA A 112 4.04 6.96 5.49
C ALA A 112 5.05 7.84 6.24
N LEU A 113 5.66 7.35 7.32
CA LEU A 113 6.77 8.01 8.03
C LEU A 113 8.07 8.02 7.23
N MET A 114 8.28 6.99 6.39
CA MET A 114 9.43 6.91 5.49
C MET A 114 9.20 7.66 4.16
N ALA A 115 7.96 8.06 3.87
CA ALA A 115 7.66 8.94 2.75
C ALA A 115 8.04 10.38 3.13
N ASP A 116 8.96 10.97 2.36
CA ASP A 116 9.49 12.32 2.55
C ASP A 116 8.35 13.35 2.72
N PRO A 117 8.27 14.07 3.87
CA PRO A 117 7.26 15.10 4.09
C PRO A 117 7.42 16.34 3.19
N THR A 118 8.41 16.36 2.30
CA THR A 118 8.68 17.47 1.36
C THR A 118 8.01 17.30 0.00
N ALA A 119 7.33 16.18 -0.27
CA ALA A 119 6.55 16.04 -1.51
C ALA A 119 5.29 16.94 -1.44
N PRO A 120 5.06 17.85 -2.43
CA PRO A 120 3.97 18.80 -2.36
C PRO A 120 2.60 18.08 -2.32
N PRO A 121 1.61 18.61 -1.59
CA PRO A 121 0.26 18.08 -1.61
C PRO A 121 -0.27 18.20 -3.04
N ASN A 122 -0.59 17.06 -3.64
CA ASN A 122 -1.27 16.98 -4.92
C ASN A 122 -2.55 17.82 -4.83
N PRO A 123 -2.75 18.84 -5.68
CA PRO A 123 -3.87 19.75 -5.54
C PRO A 123 -5.18 18.97 -5.73
N THR A 124 -5.92 18.88 -4.64
CA THR A 124 -7.36 18.67 -4.64
C THR A 124 -7.99 19.61 -5.65
N LEU A 125 -8.68 19.00 -6.62
CA LEU A 125 -9.69 19.53 -7.51
C LEU A 125 -10.35 20.81 -6.96
N THR A 126 -9.79 21.97 -7.27
CA THR A 126 -10.57 23.21 -7.30
C THR A 126 -11.22 23.26 -8.66
N LYS A 127 -12.54 23.15 -8.64
CA LYS A 127 -13.42 23.49 -9.75
C LYS A 127 -13.12 24.92 -10.21
N ASP A 128 -12.26 25.08 -11.21
CA ASP A 128 -12.17 26.30 -11.99
C ASP A 128 -12.95 26.09 -13.29
N ASP A 129 -14.16 26.62 -13.28
CA ASP A 129 -14.86 26.96 -14.50
C ASP A 129 -13.97 27.93 -15.32
N ASN A 130 -13.87 27.65 -16.62
CA ASN A 130 -13.38 28.55 -17.68
C ASN A 130 -11.86 28.62 -17.92
N CYS A 131 -11.36 27.79 -18.86
CA CYS A 131 -10.73 28.28 -20.10
C CYS A 131 -10.15 27.13 -20.94
N LEU A 132 -10.92 26.57 -21.88
CA LEU A 132 -10.36 26.13 -23.16
C LEU A 132 -11.33 26.47 -24.28
N LYS A 133 -11.22 27.73 -24.72
CA LYS A 133 -11.45 28.12 -26.11
C LYS A 133 -10.48 27.33 -26.98
N TYR A 134 -10.97 26.32 -27.68
CA TYR A 134 -10.41 25.96 -28.98
C TYR A 134 -11.56 25.72 -29.95
N THR A 135 -11.71 26.70 -30.84
CA THR A 135 -12.45 26.62 -32.09
C THR A 135 -11.73 25.61 -32.98
N CYS A 136 -12.40 24.50 -33.30
CA CYS A 136 -12.02 23.66 -34.42
C CYS A 136 -12.49 24.38 -35.69
N ASP A 137 -11.58 25.14 -36.28
CA ASP A 137 -11.76 25.74 -37.60
C ASP A 137 -11.41 24.69 -38.66
N ALA A 138 -12.45 24.10 -39.25
CA ALA A 138 -12.36 23.43 -40.54
C ALA A 138 -13.71 23.59 -41.25
N GLY A 139 -13.78 24.61 -42.11
CA GLY A 139 -14.88 24.81 -43.06
C GLY A 139 -15.08 23.59 -43.98
N PHE A 140 -16.34 23.18 -44.13
CA PHE A 140 -17.19 23.38 -45.33
C PHE A 140 -16.89 22.34 -46.44
N PHE A 141 -17.83 21.52 -46.94
CA PHE A 141 -19.04 21.89 -47.70
C PHE A 141 -20.17 20.82 -47.62
N SER A 142 -21.42 21.30 -47.59
CA SER A 142 -22.63 20.77 -48.26
C SER A 142 -23.53 19.66 -47.64
N ASN A 143 -24.59 20.12 -46.93
CA ASN A 143 -26.05 19.87 -47.08
C ASN A 143 -26.58 18.87 -48.17
N PRO A 144 -27.89 18.47 -48.16
CA PRO A 144 -28.76 17.86 -47.14
C PRO A 144 -29.46 16.55 -47.63
N HIS A 145 -30.17 15.84 -46.75
CA HIS A 145 -31.07 14.70 -47.05
C HIS A 145 -32.12 15.00 -48.14
N PRO A 146 -32.59 13.99 -48.89
CA PRO A 146 -33.99 13.62 -48.70
C PRO A 146 -34.29 12.10 -48.76
N SER A 147 -35.45 11.78 -48.22
CA SER A 147 -36.20 10.53 -48.20
C SER A 147 -36.69 10.08 -49.57
N ASP A 148 -36.69 8.77 -49.82
CA ASP A 148 -37.57 8.10 -50.79
C ASP A 148 -37.95 6.69 -50.27
N THR A 149 -39.26 6.49 -50.04
CA THR A 149 -39.95 5.19 -50.09
C THR A 149 -40.56 5.03 -51.49
N PRO A 150 -40.67 3.81 -52.07
CA PRO A 150 -41.95 3.08 -51.92
C PRO A 150 -41.91 1.53 -52.05
N ASN A 151 -42.90 0.88 -51.40
CA ASN A 151 -43.66 -0.34 -51.81
C ASN A 151 -42.90 -1.67 -52.02
N LEU A 152 -43.41 -2.90 -51.84
CA LEU A 152 -44.68 -3.60 -51.53
C LEU A 152 -44.20 -5.00 -51.04
N ASP A 153 -44.86 -5.69 -50.10
CA ASP A 153 -45.80 -6.79 -50.40
C ASP A 153 -46.37 -7.35 -49.08
N GLU A 154 -47.59 -7.86 -49.21
CA GLU A 154 -48.62 -8.18 -48.21
C GLU A 154 -48.60 -9.65 -47.72
N GLU A 155 -49.51 -9.95 -46.76
CA GLU A 155 -50.05 -11.27 -46.36
C GLU A 155 -49.13 -12.13 -45.44
N ASP A 156 -49.57 -12.93 -44.44
CA ASP A 156 -50.87 -13.53 -44.13
C ASP A 156 -50.88 -14.09 -42.67
N SER A 157 -52.08 -14.10 -42.08
CA SER A 157 -52.63 -15.07 -41.10
C SER A 157 -52.13 -15.19 -39.64
N ASN A 158 -53.01 -14.74 -38.74
CA ASN A 158 -53.16 -15.18 -37.36
C ASN A 158 -53.85 -16.56 -37.26
N SER A 159 -53.39 -17.45 -36.37
CA SER A 159 -54.24 -18.21 -35.42
C SER A 159 -53.41 -19.08 -34.44
N PRO A 160 -53.93 -19.39 -33.23
CA PRO A 160 -53.16 -19.92 -32.09
C PRO A 160 -53.30 -21.44 -31.91
N PRO A 161 -52.50 -22.09 -31.03
CA PRO A 161 -52.95 -23.32 -30.41
C PRO A 161 -52.96 -23.24 -28.88
N THR A 162 -54.11 -23.61 -28.35
CA THR A 162 -54.34 -24.22 -27.04
C THR A 162 -53.37 -25.37 -26.80
N PHE A 163 -52.74 -25.43 -25.63
CA PHE A 163 -52.20 -26.66 -25.08
C PHE A 163 -52.48 -26.75 -23.58
N ASP A 164 -53.02 -27.91 -23.26
CA ASP A 164 -53.49 -28.38 -21.97
C ASP A 164 -52.34 -28.59 -20.96
N SER A 165 -52.78 -28.61 -19.70
CA SER A 165 -52.15 -29.16 -18.50
C SER A 165 -51.14 -30.28 -18.77
N ASP A 166 -49.97 -30.23 -18.14
CA ASP A 166 -49.60 -31.16 -17.06
C ASP A 166 -48.16 -30.91 -16.53
N ASP A 167 -48.02 -31.20 -15.23
CA ASP A 167 -46.81 -31.68 -14.54
C ASP A 167 -45.71 -30.68 -14.11
N CYS A 168 -45.44 -30.65 -12.81
CA CYS A 168 -44.16 -31.07 -12.23
C CYS A 168 -44.17 -30.81 -10.72
N ASP A 169 -44.08 -31.90 -9.95
CA ASP A 169 -43.86 -31.89 -8.52
C ASP A 169 -42.68 -30.98 -8.13
N SER A 170 -42.92 -30.21 -7.09
CA SER A 170 -41.97 -29.30 -6.48
C SER A 170 -40.86 -30.07 -5.75
N ASP A 171 -39.73 -30.31 -6.42
CA ASP A 171 -38.42 -30.54 -5.79
C ASP A 171 -37.56 -29.26 -5.89
N CYS A 172 -37.97 -28.22 -5.16
CA CYS A 172 -37.24 -26.97 -5.07
C CYS A 172 -36.32 -26.93 -3.84
N ASP A 173 -35.10 -27.48 -3.93
CA ASP A 173 -34.01 -26.99 -3.05
C ASP A 173 -32.56 -27.33 -3.47
N SER A 174 -32.30 -28.14 -4.51
CA SER A 174 -30.92 -28.57 -4.81
C SER A 174 -30.23 -27.84 -5.97
N THR A 175 -30.96 -27.13 -6.84
CA THR A 175 -30.39 -26.47 -8.04
C THR A 175 -29.86 -25.06 -7.79
N HIS A 176 -30.38 -24.35 -6.79
CA HIS A 176 -29.93 -23.00 -6.43
C HIS A 176 -28.53 -23.00 -5.76
N PHE A 177 -28.22 -24.07 -5.03
CA PHE A 177 -26.93 -24.20 -4.32
C PHE A 177 -25.76 -24.60 -5.23
N THR A 178 -26.01 -25.37 -6.29
CA THR A 178 -24.97 -25.72 -7.27
C THR A 178 -24.58 -24.52 -8.14
N ASP A 179 -25.55 -23.68 -8.48
CA ASP A 179 -25.34 -22.43 -9.21
C ASP A 179 -24.54 -21.41 -8.38
N LEU A 180 -24.88 -21.25 -7.10
CA LEU A 180 -24.10 -20.41 -6.19
C LEU A 180 -22.66 -20.90 -6.00
N SER A 181 -22.46 -22.21 -5.87
CA SER A 181 -21.11 -22.82 -5.78
C SER A 181 -20.29 -22.55 -7.05
N ALA A 182 -20.91 -22.59 -8.23
CA ALA A 182 -20.26 -22.20 -9.48
C ALA A 182 -19.93 -20.70 -9.50
N GLY A 183 -20.87 -19.84 -9.09
CA GLY A 183 -20.67 -18.40 -8.99
C GLY A 183 -19.52 -17.99 -8.06
N LEU A 184 -19.43 -18.61 -6.87
CA LEU A 184 -18.34 -18.37 -5.92
C LEU A 184 -16.97 -18.77 -6.48
N ARG A 185 -16.90 -19.85 -7.28
CA ARG A 185 -15.66 -20.26 -7.96
C ARG A 185 -15.25 -19.25 -9.02
N VAL A 186 -16.18 -18.79 -9.84
CA VAL A 186 -15.92 -17.77 -10.88
C VAL A 186 -15.47 -16.46 -10.25
N PHE A 187 -16.12 -16.02 -9.17
CA PHE A 187 -15.72 -14.82 -8.44
C PHE A 187 -14.32 -14.95 -7.82
N SER A 188 -14.02 -16.09 -7.19
CA SER A 188 -12.69 -16.36 -6.63
C SER A 188 -11.60 -16.35 -7.71
N ASP A 189 -11.87 -16.99 -8.84
CA ASP A 189 -10.95 -17.02 -9.98
C ASP A 189 -10.78 -15.63 -10.64
N SER A 190 -11.84 -14.81 -10.67
CA SER A 190 -11.78 -13.41 -11.11
C SER A 190 -10.89 -12.56 -10.19
N ILE A 191 -11.03 -12.72 -8.88
CA ILE A 191 -10.17 -12.04 -7.89
C ILE A 191 -8.70 -12.41 -8.09
N LEU A 192 -8.38 -13.70 -8.20
CA LEU A 192 -7.01 -14.16 -8.38
C LEU A 192 -6.39 -13.65 -9.67
N ARG A 193 -7.17 -13.59 -10.78
CA ARG A 193 -6.71 -13.04 -12.05
C ARG A 193 -6.43 -11.54 -11.96
N MET A 194 -7.29 -10.78 -11.31
CA MET A 194 -7.09 -9.34 -11.11
C MET A 194 -5.89 -9.06 -10.20
N GLU A 195 -5.71 -9.85 -9.13
CA GLU A 195 -4.56 -9.71 -8.23
C GLU A 195 -3.25 -10.05 -8.93
N LEU A 196 -3.22 -11.11 -9.76
CA LEU A 196 -2.08 -11.46 -10.59
C LEU A 196 -1.73 -10.35 -11.58
N ALA A 197 -2.72 -9.85 -12.32
CA ALA A 197 -2.53 -8.74 -13.26
C ALA A 197 -2.05 -7.47 -12.55
N GLY A 198 -2.60 -7.17 -11.36
CA GLY A 198 -2.17 -6.06 -10.53
C GLY A 198 -0.69 -6.18 -10.13
N MET A 199 -0.26 -7.36 -9.69
CA MET A 199 1.14 -7.61 -9.32
C MET A 199 2.08 -7.53 -10.54
N GLU A 200 1.66 -8.01 -11.71
CA GLU A 200 2.41 -7.88 -12.95
C GLU A 200 2.56 -6.42 -13.39
N MET A 201 1.49 -5.63 -13.31
CA MET A 201 1.53 -4.21 -13.65
C MET A 201 2.43 -3.42 -12.70
N VAL A 202 2.34 -3.66 -11.38
CA VAL A 202 3.25 -3.04 -10.40
C VAL A 202 4.70 -3.42 -10.70
N LYS A 203 4.96 -4.70 -10.98
CA LYS A 203 6.30 -5.16 -11.36
C LYS A 203 6.80 -4.51 -12.64
N ALA A 204 5.94 -4.34 -13.66
CA ALA A 204 6.29 -3.69 -14.91
C ALA A 204 6.56 -2.19 -14.74
N MET A 205 5.75 -1.49 -13.93
CA MET A 205 5.97 -0.08 -13.60
C MET A 205 7.29 0.12 -12.86
N GLU A 206 7.57 -0.72 -11.85
CA GLU A 206 8.81 -0.66 -11.09
C GLU A 206 10.05 -1.00 -11.94
N ALA A 207 9.95 -2.02 -12.80
CA ALA A 207 11.02 -2.36 -13.74
C ALA A 207 11.32 -1.18 -14.69
N SER A 208 10.28 -0.52 -15.22
CA SER A 208 10.43 0.64 -16.10
C SER A 208 11.09 1.83 -15.38
N ARG A 209 10.67 2.11 -14.14
CA ARG A 209 11.29 3.15 -13.30
C ARG A 209 12.77 2.87 -13.06
N CYS A 210 13.11 1.65 -12.65
CA CYS A 210 14.49 1.26 -12.39
C CYS A 210 15.37 1.39 -13.64
N GLU A 211 14.86 1.02 -14.81
CA GLU A 211 15.60 1.16 -16.08
C GLU A 211 15.81 2.63 -16.46
N ALA A 212 14.82 3.49 -16.22
CA ALA A 212 14.94 4.92 -16.45
C ALA A 212 15.96 5.58 -15.51
N GLU A 213 15.94 5.23 -14.21
CA GLU A 213 16.92 5.70 -13.24
C GLU A 213 18.34 5.22 -13.59
N LYS A 214 18.50 3.98 -14.05
CA LYS A 214 19.77 3.47 -14.56
C LYS A 214 20.28 4.30 -15.73
N ARG A 215 19.43 4.60 -16.73
CA ARG A 215 19.83 5.45 -17.87
C ARG A 215 20.23 6.85 -17.44
N ARG A 216 19.49 7.43 -16.49
CA ARG A 216 19.83 8.72 -15.91
C ARG A 216 21.21 8.68 -15.26
N ALA A 217 21.46 7.72 -14.37
CA ALA A 217 22.75 7.56 -13.70
C ALA A 217 23.91 7.33 -14.69
N GLU A 218 23.70 6.54 -15.75
CA GLU A 218 24.71 6.30 -16.79
C GLU A 218 25.06 7.59 -17.55
N SER A 219 24.07 8.38 -17.94
CA SER A 219 24.31 9.67 -18.61
C SER A 219 25.00 10.70 -17.71
N GLU A 220 24.64 10.76 -16.42
CA GLU A 220 25.30 11.62 -15.43
C GLU A 220 26.77 11.20 -15.21
N ALA A 221 27.04 9.90 -15.17
CA ALA A 221 28.39 9.37 -15.08
C ALA A 221 29.21 9.67 -16.36
N GLU A 222 28.59 9.64 -17.54
CA GLU A 222 29.24 10.04 -18.79
C GLU A 222 29.58 11.53 -18.82
N LEU A 223 28.65 12.40 -18.43
CA LEU A 223 28.89 13.84 -18.31
C LEU A 223 30.04 14.12 -17.32
N THR A 224 30.05 13.44 -16.18
CA THR A 224 31.12 13.58 -15.17
C THR A 224 32.48 13.17 -15.74
N ARG A 225 32.54 12.04 -16.47
CA ARG A 225 33.76 11.60 -17.16
C ARG A 225 34.22 12.63 -18.20
N MET A 226 33.30 13.19 -18.98
CA MET A 226 33.61 14.22 -19.96
C MET A 226 34.18 15.47 -19.29
N MET A 227 33.54 15.94 -18.22
CA MET A 227 33.99 17.10 -17.46
C MET A 227 35.39 16.90 -16.86
N LEU A 228 35.67 15.73 -16.27
CA LEU A 228 37.00 15.41 -15.73
C LEU A 228 38.08 15.40 -16.83
N ARG A 229 37.77 14.84 -18.00
CA ARG A 229 38.68 14.91 -19.16
C ARG A 229 38.97 16.35 -19.57
N THR A 230 37.94 17.20 -19.65
CA THR A 230 38.10 18.63 -19.98
C THR A 230 38.92 19.35 -18.92
N GLN A 231 38.63 19.16 -17.64
CA GLN A 231 39.42 19.76 -16.55
C GLN A 231 40.89 19.31 -16.62
N SER A 232 41.15 18.04 -16.92
CA SER A 232 42.51 17.53 -17.10
C SER A 232 43.22 18.17 -18.30
N GLN A 233 42.54 18.39 -19.42
CA GLN A 233 43.11 19.09 -20.57
C GLN A 233 43.47 20.55 -20.22
N ILE A 234 42.61 21.25 -19.48
CA ILE A 234 42.86 22.63 -19.01
C ILE A 234 44.06 22.65 -18.07
N ALA A 235 44.12 21.77 -17.07
CA ALA A 235 45.22 21.70 -16.12
C ALA A 235 46.57 21.43 -16.82
N SER A 236 46.58 20.54 -17.82
CA SER A 236 47.77 20.26 -18.64
C SER A 236 48.24 21.48 -19.42
N PHE A 237 47.32 22.20 -20.06
CA PHE A 237 47.64 23.44 -20.79
C PHE A 237 48.23 24.51 -19.86
N VAL A 238 47.61 24.74 -18.71
CA VAL A 238 48.09 25.72 -17.71
C VAL A 238 49.46 25.34 -17.14
N ALA A 239 49.71 24.05 -16.90
CA ALA A 239 51.00 23.57 -16.40
C ALA A 239 52.12 23.64 -17.46
N GLY A 240 51.81 23.32 -18.72
CA GLY A 240 52.76 23.42 -19.83
C GLY A 240 53.22 24.85 -20.12
N ASP A 241 52.35 25.83 -19.87
CA ASP A 241 52.65 27.25 -20.09
C ASP A 241 53.51 27.88 -18.97
N ALA A 242 53.63 27.19 -17.82
CA ALA A 242 54.54 27.58 -16.74
C ALA A 242 55.99 27.10 -16.95
N ASP A 243 56.19 26.00 -17.69
CA ASP A 243 57.51 25.41 -17.94
C ASP A 243 58.26 26.10 -19.10
N THR A 244 57.53 26.59 -20.10
CA THR A 244 58.12 27.37 -21.22
C THR A 244 58.63 28.75 -20.81
N ARG A 245 58.10 29.34 -19.72
CA ARG A 245 58.51 30.66 -19.21
C ARG A 245 59.76 30.64 -18.32
N LYS A 246 60.24 29.47 -17.87
CA LYS A 246 61.42 29.36 -16.99
C LYS A 246 62.77 29.25 -17.74
N ARG A 247 62.78 29.05 -19.05
CA ARG A 247 63.99 29.03 -19.90
C ARG A 247 64.27 30.37 -20.59
N LYS A 248 64.23 31.51 -19.89
CA LYS A 248 64.80 32.77 -20.42
C LYS A 248 65.13 33.80 -19.33
N ARG A 249 65.90 33.42 -18.31
CA ARG A 249 66.60 34.38 -17.43
C ARG A 249 67.87 33.72 -16.85
N GLY A 250 68.93 33.78 -17.65
CA GLY A 250 70.31 33.66 -17.19
C GLY A 250 71.06 34.76 -17.93
N ALA A 251 70.93 35.99 -17.43
CA ALA A 251 71.62 37.15 -17.95
C ALA A 251 73.10 37.05 -17.58
N GLU A 252 73.90 37.53 -18.53
CA GLU A 252 75.33 37.78 -18.52
C GLU A 252 75.84 38.30 -17.17
N ASP A 253 76.84 37.63 -16.61
CA ASP A 253 77.65 38.12 -15.49
C ASP A 253 79.07 38.34 -16.03
N GLU A 254 79.39 39.58 -16.39
CA GLU A 254 80.74 40.06 -16.72
C GLU A 254 80.99 41.32 -15.87
N PRO A 255 81.80 41.26 -14.81
CA PRO A 255 82.23 42.45 -14.12
C PRO A 255 83.60 42.88 -14.62
N ARG A 256 83.62 43.90 -15.48
CA ARG A 256 84.81 44.71 -15.71
C ARG A 256 85.05 45.67 -14.53
N ASP A 257 86.22 45.49 -13.95
CA ASP A 257 87.20 46.51 -13.60
C ASP A 257 86.91 47.47 -12.43
N SER A 258 87.77 47.44 -11.40
CA SER A 258 88.56 48.63 -11.00
C SER A 258 89.44 48.41 -9.77
N SER A 259 90.57 49.12 -9.80
CA SER A 259 91.38 49.62 -8.68
C SER A 259 92.61 48.78 -8.30
N VAL A 260 93.80 49.08 -8.84
CA VAL A 260 94.74 50.16 -8.47
C VAL A 260 95.57 49.84 -7.21
N ARG A 261 96.88 49.80 -7.45
CA ARG A 261 98.06 49.70 -6.55
C ARG A 261 98.49 48.32 -6.09
#